data_AF-A0A6B3GWN3-F1
#
_entry.id   AF-A0A6B3GWN3-F1
#
_cell.length_a   1.000
_cell.length_b   1.000
_cell.length_c   1.000
_cell.angle_alpha   90.00
_cell.angle_beta   90.00
_cell.angle_gamma   90.00
#
_symmetry.space_group_name_H-M   'P 1'
#
loop_
_entity.id
_entity.type
_entity.pdbx_description
1 polymer ?
#
loop_
_entity_poly.entity_id
_entity_poly.type
_entity_poly.pdbx_seq_one_letter_code
_entity_poly.pdbx_strand_id
1 'polypeptide(L)'
;WWGRAWLKALEDTALDGEQLKKGRRLAREGCVGAVSVRPGRITAVVRDRDGTGYRSDVLLQELNDDAWDRFLDMAVDRAGHIAALLDREMEPHLVEDAAGAGVDLLPGIGDLEPECTCGTWDHCPHSGALCYQV
;
A
#
# COMPACT_ATOMS: atom_id res chain seq x y z
N TRP A 1 1.22 10.19 -7.97
CA TRP A 1 0.40 9.45 -8.95
C TRP A 1 0.24 8.00 -8.48
N TRP A 2 1.32 7.32 -8.06
CA TRP A 2 1.28 5.99 -7.45
C TRP A 2 0.36 5.94 -6.21
N GLY A 3 0.32 7.00 -5.40
CA GLY A 3 -0.62 7.09 -4.28
C GLY A 3 -2.09 7.02 -4.70
N ARG A 4 -2.44 7.43 -5.93
CA ARG A 4 -3.78 7.23 -6.47
C ARG A 4 -4.03 5.76 -6.84
N ALA A 5 -3.03 5.05 -7.34
CA ALA A 5 -3.14 3.61 -7.60
C ALA A 5 -3.32 2.82 -6.30
N TRP A 6 -2.53 3.18 -5.27
CA TRP A 6 -2.68 2.64 -3.91
C TRP A 6 -4.09 2.84 -3.34
N LEU A 7 -4.59 4.09 -3.37
CA LEU A 7 -5.94 4.37 -2.88
C LEU A 7 -7.02 3.70 -3.73
N LYS A 8 -6.80 3.57 -5.04
CA LYS A 8 -7.71 2.85 -5.92
C LYS A 8 -7.76 1.37 -5.56
N ALA A 9 -6.62 0.73 -5.34
CA ALA A 9 -6.56 -0.66 -4.87
C ALA A 9 -7.36 -0.86 -3.57
N LEU A 10 -7.18 0.04 -2.60
CA LEU A 10 -7.95 0.01 -1.36
C LEU A 10 -9.47 0.16 -1.60
N GLU A 11 -9.85 1.21 -2.34
CA GLU A 11 -11.25 1.59 -2.55
C GLU A 11 -12.02 0.59 -3.41
N ASP A 12 -11.34 -0.06 -4.36
CA ASP A 12 -11.92 -1.11 -5.19
C ASP A 12 -12.01 -2.46 -4.44
N THR A 13 -11.20 -2.68 -3.40
CA THR A 13 -11.17 -3.94 -2.61
C THR A 13 -12.16 -3.93 -1.46
N ALA A 14 -12.30 -2.80 -0.77
CA ALA A 14 -13.14 -2.74 0.43
C ALA A 14 -14.62 -2.94 0.11
N LEU A 15 -15.28 -3.82 0.89
CA LEU A 15 -16.69 -4.16 0.65
C LEU A 15 -17.65 -3.10 1.21
N ASP A 16 -17.21 -2.34 2.22
CA ASP A 16 -17.99 -1.30 2.87
C ASP A 16 -17.29 0.07 2.79
N GLY A 17 -17.73 0.88 1.84
CA GLY A 17 -17.23 2.25 1.65
C GLY A 17 -17.47 3.18 2.85
N GLU A 18 -18.42 2.89 3.75
CA GLU A 18 -18.60 3.68 4.97
C GLU A 18 -17.47 3.45 5.97
N GLN A 19 -16.88 2.24 6.01
CA GLN A 19 -15.68 2.00 6.83
C GLN A 19 -14.49 2.79 6.31
N LEU A 20 -14.31 2.87 4.99
CA LEU A 20 -13.26 3.70 4.40
C LEU A 20 -13.46 5.19 4.67
N LYS A 21 -14.70 5.69 4.63
CA LYS A 21 -14.99 7.09 5.02
C LYS A 21 -14.59 7.37 6.47
N LYS A 22 -14.88 6.44 7.39
CA LYS A 22 -14.44 6.55 8.80
C LYS A 22 -12.92 6.48 8.91
N GLY A 23 -12.26 5.57 8.19
CA GLY A 23 -10.80 5.47 8.19
C GLY A 23 -10.13 6.73 7.67
N ARG A 24 -10.64 7.30 6.57
CA ARG A 24 -10.16 8.59 6.04
C ARG A 24 -10.30 9.71 7.06
N ARG A 25 -11.37 9.69 7.86
CA ARG A 25 -11.57 10.65 8.96
C ARG A 25 -10.54 10.46 10.06
N LEU A 26 -10.31 9.23 10.53
CA LEU A 26 -9.29 8.93 11.55
C LEU A 26 -7.88 9.37 11.11
N ALA A 27 -7.49 9.11 9.86
CA ALA A 27 -6.22 9.57 9.31
C ALA A 27 -6.09 11.11 9.38
N ARG A 28 -7.13 11.83 8.94
CA ARG A 28 -7.17 13.30 8.98
C ARG A 28 -7.17 13.90 10.38
N GLU A 29 -7.74 13.18 11.35
CA GLU A 29 -7.77 13.59 12.76
C GLU A 29 -6.45 13.29 13.51
N GLY A 30 -5.45 12.71 12.82
CA GLY A 30 -4.15 12.39 13.43
C GLY A 30 -4.20 11.17 14.35
N CYS A 31 -5.18 10.28 14.15
CA CYS A 31 -5.36 9.08 14.96
C CYS A 31 -4.39 7.95 14.61
N VAL A 32 -3.68 8.06 13.47
CA VAL A 32 -2.67 7.08 13.04
C VAL A 32 -1.33 7.46 13.69
N GLY A 33 -0.76 6.53 14.45
CA GLY A 33 0.56 6.69 15.05
C GLY A 33 1.69 6.62 14.02
N ALA A 34 2.92 6.43 14.48
CA ALA A 34 4.07 6.22 13.60
C ALA A 34 3.83 4.99 12.70
N VAL A 35 3.98 5.17 11.39
CA VAL A 35 3.86 4.11 10.39
C VAL A 35 5.22 3.43 10.24
N SER A 36 5.24 2.12 10.46
CA SER A 36 6.38 1.26 10.16
C SER A 36 6.17 0.59 8.82
N VAL A 37 7.16 0.71 7.93
CA VAL A 37 7.16 0.05 6.62
C VAL A 37 8.21 -1.06 6.64
N ARG A 38 7.82 -2.27 6.24
CA ARG A 38 8.68 -3.44 6.06
C ARG A 38 8.35 -4.06 4.69
N PRO A 39 9.23 -4.91 4.12
CA PRO A 39 8.85 -5.71 2.96
C PRO A 39 7.49 -6.38 3.20
N GLY A 40 6.60 -6.21 2.24
CA GLY A 40 5.25 -6.78 2.23
C GLY A 40 4.28 -6.28 3.30
N ARG A 41 4.60 -5.24 4.09
CA ARG A 41 3.75 -4.83 5.22
C ARG A 41 3.94 -3.39 5.65
N ILE A 42 2.83 -2.70 5.85
CA ILE A 42 2.75 -1.47 6.65
C ILE A 42 2.02 -1.73 7.97
N THR A 43 2.50 -1.12 9.05
CA THR A 43 1.93 -1.31 10.39
C THR A 43 1.84 0.02 11.12
N ALA A 44 0.73 0.26 11.82
CA ALA A 44 0.60 1.35 12.78
C ALA A 44 -0.36 1.00 13.92
N VAL A 45 -0.28 1.73 15.03
CA VAL A 45 -1.36 1.77 16.02
C VAL A 45 -2.30 2.91 15.65
N VAL A 46 -3.57 2.61 15.41
CA VAL A 46 -4.62 3.59 15.11
C VAL A 46 -5.55 3.70 16.31
N ARG A 47 -5.81 4.92 16.75
CA ARG A 47 -6.66 5.18 17.92
C ARG A 47 -8.08 5.55 17.53
N ASP A 48 -9.06 4.96 18.20
CA ASP A 48 -10.42 5.48 18.17
C ASP A 48 -10.55 6.75 19.01
N ARG A 49 -11.71 7.41 18.90
CA ARG A 49 -12.00 8.66 19.60
C ARG A 49 -12.00 8.52 21.13
N ASP A 50 -12.29 7.34 21.63
CA ASP A 50 -12.23 7.00 23.06
C ASP A 50 -10.79 6.78 23.57
N GLY A 51 -9.80 6.82 22.67
CA GLY A 51 -8.39 6.62 22.95
C GLY A 51 -7.92 5.16 22.84
N THR A 52 -8.82 4.22 22.56
CA THR A 52 -8.49 2.80 22.40
C THR A 52 -7.61 2.62 21.16
N GLY A 53 -6.43 2.02 21.33
CA GLY A 53 -5.48 1.78 20.24
C GLY A 53 -5.60 0.37 19.67
N TYR A 54 -5.74 0.27 18.34
CA TYR A 54 -5.72 -0.97 17.60
C TYR A 54 -4.45 -1.06 16.77
N ARG A 55 -3.75 -2.18 16.86
CA ARG A 55 -2.68 -2.47 15.92
C ARG A 55 -3.33 -2.87 14.60
N SER A 56 -3.02 -2.11 13.56
CA SER A 56 -3.43 -2.38 12.21
C SER A 56 -2.20 -2.65 11.37
N ASP A 57 -2.29 -3.72 10.58
CA ASP A 57 -1.34 -4.13 9.58
C ASP A 57 -2.07 -4.17 8.23
N VAL A 58 -1.40 -3.76 7.15
CA VAL A 58 -1.87 -3.97 5.78
C VAL A 58 -0.73 -4.63 5.03
N LEU A 59 -1.02 -5.82 4.50
CA LEU A 59 -0.07 -6.65 3.82
C LEU A 59 -0.17 -6.39 2.32
N LEU A 60 0.96 -6.56 1.64
CA LEU A 60 1.08 -6.52 0.20
C LEU A 60 2.02 -7.64 -0.22
N GLN A 61 1.69 -8.32 -1.32
CA GLN A 61 2.53 -9.38 -1.85
C GLN A 61 3.93 -8.83 -2.20
N GLU A 62 4.97 -9.49 -1.68
CA GLU A 62 6.34 -9.19 -2.08
C GLU A 62 6.63 -9.80 -3.46
N LEU A 63 7.46 -9.10 -4.25
CA LEU A 63 8.05 -9.69 -5.44
C LEU A 63 8.91 -10.88 -5.02
N ASN A 64 8.67 -12.03 -5.64
CA ASN A 64 9.55 -13.20 -5.49
C ASN A 64 10.83 -13.02 -6.30
N ASP A 65 11.80 -13.91 -6.10
CA ASP A 65 13.11 -13.84 -6.76
C ASP A 65 12.98 -13.78 -8.30
N ASP A 66 12.10 -14.60 -8.89
CA ASP A 66 11.86 -14.60 -10.34
C ASP A 66 11.25 -13.29 -10.86
N ALA A 67 10.42 -12.61 -10.06
CA ALA A 67 9.87 -11.31 -10.41
C ALA A 67 10.91 -10.20 -10.24
N TRP A 68 11.77 -10.31 -9.23
CA TRP A 68 12.91 -9.41 -9.05
C TRP A 68 13.90 -9.50 -10.22
N ASP A 69 14.26 -10.71 -10.64
CA ASP A 69 15.16 -10.92 -11.77
C ASP A 69 14.60 -10.30 -13.05
N ARG A 70 13.32 -10.58 -13.35
CA ARG A 70 12.62 -9.97 -14.51
C ARG A 70 12.58 -8.44 -14.44
N PHE A 71 12.31 -7.88 -13.27
CA PHE A 71 12.27 -6.44 -13.08
C PHE A 71 13.65 -5.80 -13.29
N LEU A 72 14.70 -6.42 -12.74
CA LEU A 72 16.07 -5.92 -12.88
C LEU A 72 16.57 -6.02 -14.32
N ASP A 73 16.34 -7.14 -15.00
CA ASP A 73 16.68 -7.32 -16.42
C ASP A 73 16.03 -6.22 -17.29
N MET A 74 14.75 -5.92 -17.04
CA MET A 74 14.05 -4.83 -17.72
C MET A 74 14.64 -3.45 -17.37
N ALA A 75 14.94 -3.21 -16.09
CA ALA A 75 15.45 -1.92 -15.64
C ALA A 75 16.85 -1.60 -16.20
N VAL A 76 17.73 -2.60 -16.34
CA VAL A 76 19.11 -2.39 -16.83
C VAL A 76 19.17 -2.07 -18.33
N ASP A 77 18.15 -2.45 -19.10
CA ASP A 77 18.06 -2.13 -20.53
C ASP A 77 17.89 -0.62 -20.80
N ARG A 78 17.54 0.17 -19.79
CA ARG A 78 17.41 1.63 -19.89
C ARG A 78 18.08 2.34 -18.73
N ALA A 79 19.19 3.03 -19.01
CA ALA A 79 19.93 3.80 -17.99
C ALA A 79 19.06 4.83 -17.22
N GLY A 80 17.99 5.35 -17.85
CA GLY A 80 17.03 6.23 -17.19
C GLY A 80 16.27 5.57 -16.03
N HIS A 81 15.89 4.30 -16.19
CA HIS A 81 15.19 3.52 -15.14
C HIS A 81 16.08 3.33 -13.91
N ILE A 82 17.36 3.00 -14.13
CA ILE A 82 18.33 2.86 -13.04
C ILE A 82 18.57 4.20 -12.33
N ALA A 83 18.69 5.29 -13.07
CA ALA A 83 18.86 6.61 -12.47
C ALA A 83 17.64 7.01 -11.61
N ALA A 84 16.42 6.84 -12.13
CA ALA A 84 15.19 7.12 -11.39
C ALA A 84 15.10 6.31 -10.09
N LEU A 85 15.40 5.01 -10.14
CA LEU A 85 15.40 4.14 -8.97
C LEU A 85 16.43 4.57 -7.91
N LEU A 86 17.63 4.98 -8.33
CA LEU A 86 18.67 5.51 -7.43
C LEU A 86 18.24 6.82 -6.76
N ASP A 87 17.48 7.64 -7.48
CA ASP A 87 16.86 8.86 -6.96
C ASP A 87 15.58 8.59 -6.15
N ARG A 88 15.21 7.31 -5.98
CA ARG A 88 14.00 6.84 -5.29
C ARG A 88 12.70 7.31 -5.96
N GLU A 89 12.76 7.51 -7.25
CA GLU A 89 11.63 7.86 -8.09
C GLU A 89 11.03 6.61 -8.70
N MET A 90 9.72 6.50 -8.57
CA MET A 90 8.91 5.61 -9.39
C MET A 90 8.36 6.48 -10.51
N GLU A 91 8.89 6.33 -11.71
CA GLU A 91 8.37 7.01 -12.90
C GLU A 91 7.23 6.19 -13.54
N PRO A 92 6.20 6.82 -14.13
CA PRO A 92 5.11 6.09 -14.79
C PRO A 92 5.59 5.10 -15.86
N HIS A 93 6.56 5.50 -16.70
CA HIS A 93 7.10 4.64 -17.75
C HIS A 93 7.84 3.42 -17.19
N LEU A 94 8.53 3.54 -16.05
CA LEU A 94 9.16 2.40 -15.37
C LEU A 94 8.11 1.37 -14.95
N VAL A 95 6.99 1.83 -14.38
CA VAL A 95 5.90 0.94 -13.96
C VAL A 95 5.19 0.32 -15.15
N GLU A 96 4.98 1.08 -16.23
CA GLU A 96 4.39 0.57 -17.46
C GLU A 96 5.28 -0.51 -18.11
N ASP A 97 6.59 -0.27 -18.22
CA ASP A 97 7.53 -1.25 -18.76
C ASP A 97 7.63 -2.50 -17.86
N ALA A 98 7.62 -2.35 -16.53
CA ALA A 98 7.60 -3.47 -15.59
C ALA A 98 6.34 -4.33 -15.74
N ALA A 99 5.17 -3.70 -15.87
CA ALA A 99 3.92 -4.42 -16.14
C ALA A 99 4.00 -5.16 -17.48
N GLY A 100 4.61 -4.56 -18.51
CA GLY A 100 4.91 -5.22 -19.79
C GLY A 100 5.83 -6.44 -19.67
N ALA A 101 6.72 -6.45 -18.68
CA ALA A 101 7.57 -7.59 -18.32
C ALA A 101 6.89 -8.60 -17.37
N GLY A 102 5.61 -8.38 -17.03
CA GLY A 102 4.85 -9.24 -16.12
C GLY A 102 5.21 -9.07 -14.65
N VAL A 103 5.63 -7.86 -14.26
CA VAL A 103 5.91 -7.45 -12.88
C VAL A 103 5.04 -6.26 -12.51
N ASP A 104 4.04 -6.50 -11.67
CA ASP A 104 3.17 -5.43 -11.14
C ASP A 104 3.84 -4.75 -9.93
N LEU A 105 4.29 -3.51 -10.12
CA LEU A 105 4.94 -2.73 -9.06
C LEU A 105 3.96 -1.97 -8.16
N LEU A 106 2.70 -1.86 -8.58
CA LEU A 106 1.65 -1.16 -7.85
C LEU A 106 0.54 -2.16 -7.52
N PRO A 107 -0.09 -2.03 -6.34
CA PRO A 107 -1.18 -2.92 -5.96
C PRO A 107 -2.40 -2.74 -6.87
N GLY A 108 -3.07 -3.85 -7.17
CA GLY A 108 -4.39 -3.94 -7.76
C GLY A 108 -5.48 -4.25 -6.73
N ILE A 109 -6.67 -4.56 -7.25
CA ILE A 109 -7.81 -5.01 -6.43
C ILE A 109 -7.48 -6.34 -5.76
N GLY A 110 -7.69 -6.44 -4.45
CA GLY A 110 -7.41 -7.63 -3.65
C GLY A 110 -6.01 -7.70 -3.06
N ASP A 111 -5.06 -6.87 -3.53
CA ASP A 111 -3.65 -7.00 -3.13
C ASP A 111 -3.34 -6.37 -1.76
N LEU A 112 -4.23 -5.52 -1.25
CA LEU A 112 -4.09 -4.89 0.07
C LEU A 112 -4.89 -5.69 1.11
N GLU A 113 -4.22 -6.58 1.81
CA GLU A 113 -4.85 -7.48 2.79
C GLU A 113 -4.82 -6.87 4.21
N PRO A 114 -5.96 -6.64 4.86
CA PRO A 114 -6.01 -6.05 6.19
C PRO A 114 -5.84 -7.10 7.30
N GLU A 115 -5.02 -6.78 8.30
CA GLU A 115 -4.92 -7.50 9.57
C GLU A 115 -5.09 -6.49 10.71
N CYS A 116 -6.21 -6.52 11.44
CA CYS A 116 -6.45 -5.56 12.53
C CYS A 116 -6.88 -6.25 13.83
N THR A 117 -6.34 -5.78 14.96
CA THR A 117 -6.70 -6.28 16.29
C THR A 117 -8.14 -5.94 16.71
N CYS A 118 -8.91 -5.19 15.92
CA CYS A 118 -10.34 -4.96 16.15
C CYS A 118 -11.22 -6.17 15.78
N GLY A 119 -10.64 -7.18 15.11
CA GLY A 119 -11.32 -8.43 14.78
C GLY A 119 -12.25 -8.36 13.56
N THR A 120 -12.25 -7.25 12.82
CA THR A 120 -12.93 -7.15 11.52
C THR A 120 -12.12 -7.90 10.47
N TRP A 121 -12.80 -8.68 9.63
CA TRP A 121 -12.17 -9.53 8.61
C TRP A 121 -11.81 -8.80 7.31
N ASP A 122 -12.54 -7.73 6.98
CA ASP A 122 -12.29 -6.84 5.84
C ASP A 122 -11.69 -5.51 6.33
N HIS A 123 -11.44 -4.58 5.40
CA HIS A 123 -10.97 -3.24 5.70
C HIS A 123 -11.89 -2.52 6.69
N CYS A 124 -11.37 -2.33 7.90
CA CYS A 124 -12.04 -1.61 8.97
C CYS A 124 -11.59 -0.13 8.95
N PRO A 125 -12.17 0.74 9.81
CA PRO A 125 -11.71 2.12 9.92
C PRO A 125 -10.20 2.23 10.23
N HIS A 126 -9.61 1.29 10.96
CA HIS A 126 -8.20 1.33 11.34
C HIS A 126 -7.27 0.98 10.17
N SER A 127 -7.53 -0.12 9.46
CA SER A 127 -6.73 -0.50 8.28
C SER A 127 -6.92 0.48 7.14
N GLY A 128 -8.15 0.97 6.93
CA GLY A 128 -8.42 2.06 5.99
C GLY A 128 -7.67 3.34 6.36
N ALA A 129 -7.66 3.74 7.65
CA ALA A 129 -6.91 4.90 8.11
C ALA A 129 -5.41 4.76 7.86
N LEU A 130 -4.85 3.57 8.12
CA LEU A 130 -3.46 3.26 7.82
C LEU A 130 -3.18 3.41 6.31
N CYS A 131 -4.02 2.87 5.43
CA CYS A 131 -3.86 3.04 3.99
C CYS A 131 -4.00 4.49 3.51
N TYR A 132 -4.84 5.32 4.15
CA TYR A 132 -4.98 6.75 3.81
C TYR A 132 -3.84 7.64 4.34
N GLN A 133 -3.02 7.14 5.27
CA GLN A 133 -1.91 7.88 5.87
C GLN A 133 -0.63 7.84 5.02
N VAL A 134 -0.53 6.85 4.14
CA VAL A 134 0.59 6.61 3.20
C VAL A 134 0.34 7.34 1.88
#